data_AF-A0A4U9TZ38-F1
#
_entry.id   AF-A0A4U9TZ38-F1
#
_cell.length_a   1.000
_cell.length_b   1.000
_cell.length_c   1.000
_cell.angle_alpha   90.00
_cell.angle_beta   90.00
_cell.angle_gamma   90.00
#
_symmetry.space_group_name_H-M   'P 1'
#
loop_
_entity.id
_entity.type
_entity.pdbx_description
1 polymer ?
#
loop_
_entity_poly.entity_id
_entity_poly.type
_entity_poly.pdbx_seq_one_letter_code
_entity_poly.pdbx_strand_id
1 'polypeptide(L)'
;MDLNSDTSKNKRQLSFFWSALPMVVMLCGISIGYFIFNIRAEPMILMGTATASFIAIAHGFTWDDILKSICNKISEALPVILIVASIGFLIGSWMVSGTIPMMIYYGLKLINPQYFYISAFLLGALISVCTGTSWGSIGTVGIAMIGVAIGLNVSLPIAAGAIVSGCWFGDKLSPVSDSTNMAALAAGVNLYSHIGHLLWTTGPGFIICCVIYSYMGWALMPL
;
A
#
# COMPACT_ATOMS: atom_id res chain seq x y z
N MET A 1 -14.15 -41.91 -4.41
CA MET A 1 -14.79 -42.05 -5.73
C MET A 1 -13.96 -41.21 -6.68
N ASP A 2 -12.88 -41.82 -7.16
CA ASP A 2 -11.90 -41.21 -8.05
C ASP A 2 -12.52 -41.05 -9.45
N LEU A 3 -12.65 -39.81 -9.91
CA LEU A 3 -13.00 -39.50 -11.29
C LEU A 3 -12.18 -38.30 -11.79
N ASN A 4 -11.34 -38.61 -12.79
CA ASN A 4 -10.57 -37.74 -13.68
C ASN A 4 -9.27 -37.12 -13.17
N SER A 5 -8.25 -37.98 -13.13
CA SER A 5 -6.83 -37.68 -13.25
C SER A 5 -6.37 -37.45 -14.71
N ASP A 6 -7.20 -36.88 -15.60
CA ASP A 6 -6.86 -36.68 -17.01
C ASP A 6 -7.36 -35.33 -17.55
N THR A 7 -6.54 -34.29 -17.40
CA THR A 7 -6.42 -33.15 -18.34
C THR A 7 -5.19 -32.32 -17.94
N SER A 8 -3.99 -32.92 -18.00
CA SER A 8 -2.76 -32.16 -18.21
C SER A 8 -2.74 -31.63 -19.65
N LYS A 9 -3.79 -30.87 -20.05
CA LYS A 9 -3.74 -30.09 -21.29
C LYS A 9 -2.54 -29.17 -21.15
N ASN A 10 -1.59 -29.35 -22.06
CA ASN A 10 -0.37 -28.60 -22.28
C ASN A 10 -0.59 -27.09 -22.02
N LYS A 11 -0.51 -26.66 -20.75
CA LYS A 11 -0.73 -25.26 -20.34
C LYS A 11 0.49 -24.50 -20.86
N ARG A 12 0.34 -23.82 -22.00
CA ARG A 12 1.44 -23.06 -22.61
C ARG A 12 1.93 -22.05 -21.58
N GLN A 13 3.23 -22.11 -21.26
CA GLN A 13 3.85 -21.05 -20.47
C GLN A 13 3.60 -19.73 -21.19
N LEU A 14 3.00 -18.78 -20.48
CA LEU A 14 2.74 -17.45 -21.01
C LEU A 14 4.09 -16.81 -21.33
N SER A 15 4.30 -16.46 -22.60
CA SER A 15 5.48 -15.67 -22.98
C SER A 15 5.46 -14.34 -22.23
N PHE A 16 6.63 -13.80 -21.92
CA PHE A 16 6.80 -12.53 -21.19
C PHE A 16 5.91 -11.41 -21.76
N PHE A 17 5.76 -11.36 -23.08
CA PHE A 17 4.91 -10.39 -23.76
C PHE A 17 3.43 -10.49 -23.34
N TRP A 18 2.88 -11.71 -23.27
CA TRP A 18 1.48 -11.94 -22.88
C TRP A 18 1.22 -11.67 -21.41
N SER A 19 2.21 -11.91 -20.55
CA SER A 19 2.13 -11.62 -19.11
C SER A 19 2.24 -10.12 -18.81
N ALA A 20 2.99 -9.37 -19.62
CA ALA A 20 3.15 -7.93 -19.45
C ALA A 20 1.95 -7.13 -19.95
N LEU A 21 1.22 -7.64 -20.94
CA LEU A 21 0.14 -6.92 -21.61
C LEU A 21 -0.98 -6.43 -20.67
N PRO A 22 -1.54 -7.24 -19.74
CA PRO A 22 -2.56 -6.75 -18.81
C PRO A 22 -2.05 -5.64 -17.89
N MET A 23 -0.78 -5.72 -17.47
CA MET A 23 -0.16 -4.67 -16.64
C MET A 23 -0.03 -3.36 -17.41
N VAL A 24 0.38 -3.41 -18.68
CA VAL A 24 0.49 -2.23 -19.54
C VAL A 24 -0.90 -1.63 -19.81
N VAL A 25 -1.89 -2.46 -20.15
CA VAL A 25 -3.26 -1.98 -20.38
C VAL A 25 -3.83 -1.31 -19.13
N MET A 26 -3.61 -1.91 -17.95
CA MET A 26 -4.04 -1.32 -16.69
C MET A 26 -3.34 0.02 -16.41
N LEU A 27 -2.01 0.09 -16.56
CA LEU A 27 -1.24 1.31 -16.31
C LEU A 27 -1.62 2.44 -17.29
N CYS A 28 -1.69 2.14 -18.59
CA CYS A 28 -2.12 3.10 -19.60
C CYS A 28 -3.57 3.53 -19.37
N GLY A 29 -4.45 2.59 -18.99
CA GLY A 29 -5.84 2.88 -18.63
C GLY A 29 -5.93 3.85 -17.46
N ILE A 30 -5.18 3.62 -16.38
CA ILE A 30 -5.13 4.55 -15.24
C ILE A 30 -4.56 5.91 -15.67
N SER A 31 -3.44 5.94 -16.40
CA SER A 31 -2.83 7.20 -16.84
C SER A 31 -3.74 8.02 -17.76
N ILE A 32 -4.37 7.40 -18.75
CA ILE A 32 -5.24 8.09 -19.71
C ILE A 32 -6.60 8.40 -19.07
N GLY A 33 -7.21 7.41 -18.42
CA GLY A 33 -8.54 7.51 -17.83
C GLY A 33 -8.60 8.51 -16.67
N TYR A 34 -7.61 8.50 -15.79
CA TYR A 34 -7.58 9.43 -14.65
C TYR A 34 -7.19 10.84 -15.07
N PHE A 35 -6.12 11.02 -15.87
CA PHE A 35 -5.62 12.37 -16.18
C PHE A 35 -6.44 13.10 -17.26
N ILE A 36 -6.96 12.39 -18.27
CA ILE A 36 -7.70 13.04 -19.38
C ILE A 36 -9.20 13.05 -19.10
N PHE A 37 -9.75 11.92 -18.66
CA PHE A 37 -11.19 11.73 -18.55
C PHE A 37 -11.74 11.91 -17.14
N ASN A 38 -10.87 12.10 -16.13
CA ASN A 38 -11.24 12.19 -14.71
C ASN A 38 -12.08 10.98 -14.23
N ILE A 39 -11.92 9.82 -14.89
CA ILE A 39 -12.60 8.59 -14.52
C ILE A 39 -11.86 8.02 -13.32
N ARG A 40 -12.63 7.49 -12.35
CA ARG A 40 -12.04 6.82 -11.20
C ARG A 40 -11.20 5.60 -11.61
N ALA A 41 -10.32 5.14 -10.73
CA ALA A 41 -9.36 4.08 -11.06
C ALA A 41 -10.00 2.68 -11.14
N GLU A 42 -11.16 2.44 -10.50
CA GLU A 42 -11.75 1.10 -10.38
C GLU A 42 -12.13 0.50 -11.74
N PRO A 43 -12.81 1.23 -12.66
CA PRO A 43 -13.06 0.72 -14.02
C PRO A 43 -11.80 0.42 -14.81
N MET A 44 -10.70 1.15 -14.57
CA MET A 44 -9.42 0.93 -15.26
C MET A 44 -8.75 -0.37 -14.82
N ILE A 45 -8.83 -0.68 -13.52
CA ILE A 45 -8.36 -1.95 -12.98
C ILE A 45 -9.20 -3.12 -13.51
N LEU A 46 -10.52 -2.95 -13.63
CA LEU A 46 -11.41 -3.95 -14.23
C LEU A 46 -11.09 -4.24 -15.70
N MET A 47 -10.65 -3.24 -16.47
CA MET A 47 -10.17 -3.48 -17.83
C MET A 47 -8.87 -4.31 -17.85
N GLY A 48 -7.95 -4.06 -16.92
CA GLY A 48 -6.75 -4.87 -16.73
C GLY A 48 -7.08 -6.34 -16.40
N THR A 49 -8.04 -6.58 -15.50
CA THR A 49 -8.47 -7.95 -15.18
C THR A 49 -9.22 -8.61 -16.33
N ALA A 50 -10.02 -7.87 -17.09
CA ALA A 50 -10.70 -8.37 -18.29
C ALA A 50 -9.69 -8.81 -19.36
N THR A 51 -8.66 -8.01 -19.63
CA THR A 51 -7.59 -8.39 -20.57
C THR A 51 -6.77 -9.58 -20.08
N ALA A 52 -6.45 -9.65 -18.80
CA ALA A 52 -5.80 -10.84 -18.20
C ALA A 52 -6.66 -12.10 -18.37
N SER A 53 -7.96 -11.98 -18.13
CA SER A 53 -8.93 -13.09 -18.24
C SER A 53 -9.06 -13.56 -19.70
N PHE A 54 -9.10 -12.62 -20.64
CA PHE A 54 -9.13 -12.92 -22.07
C PHE A 54 -7.86 -13.66 -22.53
N ILE A 55 -6.68 -13.20 -22.12
CA ILE A 55 -5.40 -13.84 -22.44
C ILE A 55 -5.33 -15.24 -21.85
N ALA A 56 -5.81 -15.42 -20.60
CA ALA A 56 -5.84 -16.72 -19.94
C ALA A 56 -6.72 -17.72 -20.72
N ILE A 57 -7.92 -17.32 -21.13
CA ILE A 57 -8.80 -18.15 -21.96
C ILE A 57 -8.13 -18.48 -23.31
N ALA A 58 -7.51 -17.49 -23.96
CA ALA A 58 -6.81 -17.68 -25.25
C ALA A 58 -5.62 -18.65 -25.17
N HIS A 59 -5.02 -18.81 -23.98
CA HIS A 59 -3.91 -19.74 -23.73
C HIS A 59 -4.37 -21.11 -23.19
N GLY A 60 -5.68 -21.36 -23.17
CA GLY A 60 -6.26 -22.67 -22.85
C GLY A 60 -6.58 -22.88 -21.37
N PHE A 61 -6.57 -21.82 -20.54
CA PHE A 61 -7.09 -21.90 -19.19
C PHE A 61 -8.63 -21.90 -19.22
N THR A 62 -9.25 -22.70 -18.35
CA THR A 62 -10.71 -22.76 -18.24
C THR A 62 -11.24 -21.61 -17.39
N TRP A 63 -12.54 -21.33 -17.50
CA TRP A 63 -13.20 -20.35 -16.62
C TRP A 63 -13.05 -20.73 -15.14
N ASP A 64 -13.11 -22.03 -14.82
CA ASP A 64 -12.93 -22.53 -13.46
C ASP A 64 -11.51 -22.29 -12.93
N ASP A 65 -10.48 -22.41 -13.78
CA ASP A 65 -9.09 -22.08 -13.41
C ASP A 65 -8.95 -20.59 -13.04
N ILE A 66 -9.61 -19.70 -13.81
CA ILE A 66 -9.62 -18.26 -13.57
C ILE A 66 -10.38 -17.94 -12.28
N LEU A 67 -11.58 -18.50 -12.10
CA LEU A 67 -12.40 -18.28 -10.91
C LEU A 67 -11.69 -18.75 -9.64
N LYS A 68 -11.06 -19.93 -9.68
CA LYS A 68 -10.26 -20.46 -8.57
C LYS A 68 -9.08 -19.55 -8.23
N SER A 69 -8.42 -19.00 -9.24
CA SER A 69 -7.33 -18.04 -9.04
C SER A 69 -7.83 -16.75 -8.39
N ILE A 70 -8.98 -16.22 -8.80
CA ILE A 70 -9.62 -15.05 -8.19
C ILE A 70 -9.96 -15.32 -6.72
N CYS A 71 -10.61 -16.45 -6.42
CA CYS A 71 -10.95 -16.83 -5.04
C CYS A 71 -9.71 -16.93 -4.15
N ASN A 72 -8.65 -17.59 -4.63
CA ASN A 72 -7.39 -17.68 -3.89
C ASN A 72 -6.81 -16.29 -3.59
N LYS A 73 -6.84 -15.37 -4.57
CA LYS A 73 -6.35 -13.99 -4.36
C LYS A 73 -7.22 -13.18 -3.41
N ILE A 74 -8.53 -13.39 -3.39
CA ILE A 74 -9.41 -12.78 -2.40
C ILE A 74 -9.09 -13.32 -1.00
N SER A 75 -8.86 -14.63 -0.86
CA SER A 75 -8.48 -15.24 0.42
C SER A 75 -7.13 -14.72 0.93
N GLU A 76 -6.15 -14.51 0.05
CA GLU A 76 -4.87 -13.88 0.40
C GLU A 76 -5.07 -12.41 0.87
N ALA A 77 -6.03 -11.68 0.30
CA ALA A 77 -6.32 -10.28 0.66
C ALA A 77 -7.22 -10.12 1.90
N LEU A 78 -7.87 -11.19 2.37
CA LEU A 78 -8.84 -11.15 3.46
C LEU A 78 -8.30 -10.52 4.76
N PRO A 79 -7.06 -10.82 5.21
CA PRO A 79 -6.50 -10.19 6.41
C PRO A 79 -6.43 -8.66 6.29
N VAL A 80 -6.05 -8.13 5.13
CA VAL A 80 -5.95 -6.68 4.89
C VAL A 80 -7.33 -6.04 4.93
N ILE A 81 -8.34 -6.68 4.33
CA ILE A 81 -9.74 -6.20 4.36
C ILE A 81 -10.25 -6.14 5.80
N LEU A 82 -10.00 -7.20 6.59
CA LEU A 82 -10.40 -7.25 8.00
C LEU A 82 -9.70 -6.18 8.84
N ILE A 83 -8.41 -5.96 8.62
CA ILE A 83 -7.66 -4.87 9.29
C ILE A 83 -8.33 -3.52 9.00
N VAL A 84 -8.54 -3.18 7.72
CA VAL A 84 -9.18 -1.91 7.31
C VAL A 84 -10.59 -1.77 7.90
N ALA A 85 -11.36 -2.86 7.98
CA ALA A 85 -12.66 -2.86 8.63
C ALA A 85 -12.56 -2.61 10.15
N SER A 86 -11.67 -3.30 10.86
CA SER A 86 -11.42 -3.11 12.29
C SER A 86 -11.01 -1.68 12.63
N ILE A 87 -10.20 -1.08 11.76
CA ILE A 87 -9.79 0.32 11.87
C ILE A 87 -10.98 1.26 11.74
N GLY A 88 -11.92 0.99 10.82
CA GLY A 88 -13.17 1.75 10.72
C GLY A 88 -13.95 1.76 12.04
N PHE A 89 -14.12 0.60 12.67
CA PHE A 89 -14.75 0.49 13.99
C PHE A 89 -13.96 1.23 15.08
N LEU A 90 -12.64 1.12 15.07
CA LEU A 90 -11.76 1.81 16.03
C LEU A 90 -11.93 3.33 15.95
N ILE A 91 -11.87 3.92 14.75
CA ILE A 91 -12.04 5.36 14.53
C ILE A 91 -13.42 5.81 15.02
N GLY A 92 -14.47 5.07 14.67
CA GLY A 92 -15.83 5.36 15.13
C GLY A 92 -15.91 5.39 16.66
N SER A 93 -15.34 4.38 17.33
CA SER A 93 -15.29 4.33 18.79
C SER A 93 -14.47 5.46 19.42
N TRP A 94 -13.35 5.86 18.81
CA TRP A 94 -12.51 6.96 19.27
C TRP A 94 -13.13 8.34 19.08
N MET A 95 -13.94 8.51 18.04
CA MET A 95 -14.74 9.71 17.84
C MET A 95 -15.78 9.86 18.94
N VAL A 96 -16.52 8.79 19.25
CA VAL A 96 -17.57 8.80 20.28
C VAL A 96 -16.98 8.92 21.69
N SER A 97 -15.87 8.23 21.99
CA SER A 97 -15.22 8.29 23.30
C SER A 97 -14.47 9.60 23.57
N GLY A 98 -14.34 10.47 22.57
CA GLY A 98 -13.57 11.72 22.69
C GLY A 98 -12.05 11.53 22.60
N THR A 99 -11.56 10.32 22.28
CA THR A 99 -10.12 10.05 22.14
C THR A 99 -9.50 10.85 20.98
N ILE A 100 -10.15 10.88 19.80
CA ILE A 100 -9.66 11.70 18.67
C ILE A 100 -9.72 13.21 19.01
N PRO A 101 -10.83 13.76 19.54
CA PRO A 101 -10.85 15.14 20.04
C PRO A 101 -9.74 15.45 21.06
N MET A 102 -9.45 14.53 21.97
CA MET A 102 -8.36 14.68 22.94
C MET A 102 -6.98 14.67 22.26
N MET A 103 -6.74 13.77 21.30
CA MET A 103 -5.51 13.76 20.50
C MET A 103 -5.34 15.04 19.69
N ILE A 104 -6.42 15.62 19.16
CA ILE A 104 -6.39 16.92 18.50
C ILE A 104 -5.99 18.02 19.48
N TYR A 105 -6.62 18.07 20.66
CA TYR A 105 -6.32 19.06 21.70
C TYR A 105 -4.85 19.00 22.15
N TYR A 106 -4.33 17.81 22.44
CA TYR A 106 -2.93 17.66 22.82
C TYR A 106 -1.98 17.82 21.63
N GLY A 107 -2.38 17.40 20.44
CA GLY A 107 -1.62 17.62 19.20
C GLY A 107 -1.38 19.10 18.95
N LEU A 108 -2.41 19.94 19.09
CA LEU A 108 -2.31 21.40 19.01
C LEU A 108 -1.36 22.01 20.05
N LYS A 109 -1.20 21.36 21.21
CA LYS A 109 -0.40 21.87 22.33
C LYS A 109 1.05 21.38 22.31
N LEU A 110 1.29 20.17 21.79
CA LEU A 110 2.58 19.49 21.83
C LEU A 110 3.31 19.50 20.48
N ILE A 111 2.57 19.49 19.37
CA ILE A 111 3.16 19.40 18.03
C ILE A 111 3.18 20.79 17.43
N ASN A 112 4.38 21.31 17.19
CA ASN A 112 4.54 22.46 16.32
C ASN A 112 4.17 22.03 14.88
N PRO A 113 3.18 22.67 14.23
CA PRO A 113 2.74 22.33 12.87
C PRO A 113 3.90 22.24 11.87
N GLN A 114 4.96 23.02 12.09
CA GLN A 114 6.18 23.04 11.29
C GLN A 114 6.87 21.69 11.15
N TYR A 115 6.75 20.82 12.16
CA TYR A 115 7.39 19.50 12.16
C TYR A 115 6.39 18.36 11.96
N PHE A 116 5.12 18.68 11.69
CA PHE A 116 4.07 17.67 11.60
C PHE A 116 4.34 16.64 10.50
N TYR A 117 4.62 17.09 9.26
CA TYR A 117 4.80 16.18 8.12
C TYR A 117 6.01 15.25 8.29
N ILE A 118 7.14 15.79 8.72
CA ILE A 118 8.34 14.99 8.97
C ILE A 118 8.13 14.00 10.12
N SER A 119 7.44 14.43 11.18
CA SER A 119 7.13 13.56 12.32
C SER A 119 6.20 12.42 11.91
N ALA A 120 5.17 12.72 11.10
CA ALA A 120 4.25 11.71 10.58
C ALA A 120 4.95 10.67 9.69
N PHE A 121 5.87 11.13 8.84
CA PHE A 121 6.69 10.26 8.00
C PHE A 121 7.60 9.33 8.83
N LEU A 122 8.39 9.90 9.74
CA LEU A 122 9.33 9.15 10.57
C LEU A 122 8.62 8.17 11.51
N LEU A 123 7.50 8.60 12.09
CA LEU A 123 6.72 7.77 12.99
C LEU A 123 6.04 6.63 12.22
N GLY A 124 5.48 6.91 11.05
CA GLY A 124 4.93 5.87 10.17
C GLY A 124 5.99 4.84 9.75
N ALA A 125 7.21 5.30 9.43
CA ALA A 125 8.35 4.44 9.13
C ALA A 125 8.74 3.57 10.33
N LEU A 126 8.92 4.16 11.51
CA LEU A 126 9.30 3.45 12.72
C LEU A 126 8.28 2.35 13.06
N ILE A 127 7.00 2.71 13.13
CA ILE A 127 5.93 1.76 13.47
C ILE A 127 5.85 0.64 12.44
N SER A 128 6.02 0.94 11.15
CA SER A 128 5.97 -0.06 10.10
C SER A 128 7.20 -0.97 10.05
N VAL A 129 8.40 -0.47 10.39
CA VAL A 129 9.56 -1.35 10.63
C VAL A 129 9.26 -2.34 11.75
N CYS A 130 8.68 -1.86 12.86
CA CYS A 130 8.37 -2.70 14.02
C CYS A 130 7.24 -3.71 13.76
N THR A 131 6.18 -3.31 13.05
CA THR A 131 5.03 -4.19 12.77
C THR A 131 5.20 -5.03 11.51
N GLY A 132 6.10 -4.66 10.59
CA GLY A 132 6.32 -5.36 9.32
C GLY A 132 5.14 -5.29 8.35
N THR A 133 4.25 -4.31 8.50
CA THR A 133 3.10 -4.14 7.59
C THR A 133 2.85 -2.67 7.24
N SER A 134 2.70 -2.35 5.96
CA SER A 134 2.32 -1.01 5.49
C SER A 134 0.88 -0.66 5.88
N TRP A 135 -0.07 -1.49 5.45
CA TRP A 135 -1.51 -1.23 5.62
C TRP A 135 -1.94 -1.22 7.09
N GLY A 136 -1.39 -2.11 7.92
CA GLY A 136 -1.65 -2.12 9.36
C GLY A 136 -1.12 -0.87 10.05
N SER A 137 0.07 -0.40 9.67
CA SER A 137 0.67 0.84 10.24
C SER A 137 -0.11 2.09 9.85
N ILE A 138 -0.48 2.22 8.57
CA ILE A 138 -1.31 3.33 8.09
C ILE A 138 -2.64 3.34 8.84
N GLY A 139 -3.21 2.15 8.99
CA GLY A 139 -4.48 1.94 9.65
C GLY A 139 -4.50 2.30 11.14
N THR A 140 -3.41 2.06 11.85
CA THR A 140 -3.31 2.31 13.29
C THR A 140 -2.87 3.74 13.55
N VAL A 141 -1.61 4.05 13.29
CA VAL A 141 -1.02 5.34 13.65
C VAL A 141 -1.20 6.38 12.57
N GLY A 142 -1.27 5.97 11.31
CA GLY A 142 -1.50 6.89 10.20
C GLY A 142 -2.84 7.61 10.34
N ILE A 143 -3.92 6.90 10.67
CA ILE A 143 -5.23 7.53 10.81
C ILE A 143 -5.31 8.41 12.06
N ALA A 144 -4.66 8.01 13.16
CA ALA A 144 -4.52 8.88 14.33
C ALA A 144 -3.87 10.23 13.93
N MET A 145 -2.81 10.17 13.12
CA MET A 145 -2.12 11.35 12.59
C MET A 145 -2.99 12.16 11.63
N ILE A 146 -3.84 11.53 10.80
CA ILE A 146 -4.82 12.26 9.98
C ILE A 146 -5.82 13.02 10.87
N GLY A 147 -6.28 12.43 11.97
CA GLY A 147 -7.12 13.12 12.95
C GLY A 147 -6.45 14.38 13.50
N VAL A 148 -5.17 14.27 13.87
CA VAL A 148 -4.36 15.42 14.31
C VAL A 148 -4.15 16.44 13.19
N ALA A 149 -3.93 16.01 11.95
CA ALA A 149 -3.75 16.89 10.80
C ALA A 149 -4.97 17.80 10.57
N ILE A 150 -6.19 17.24 10.70
CA ILE A 150 -7.45 18.00 10.65
C ILE A 150 -7.46 19.07 11.74
N GLY A 151 -7.08 18.68 12.96
CA GLY A 151 -7.00 19.57 14.12
C GLY A 151 -6.01 20.72 13.97
N LEU A 152 -4.82 20.44 13.42
CA LEU A 152 -3.77 21.43 13.15
C LEU A 152 -4.05 22.28 11.89
N ASN A 153 -5.13 21.99 11.15
CA ASN A 153 -5.48 22.62 9.88
C ASN A 153 -4.35 22.58 8.83
N VAL A 154 -3.54 21.51 8.85
CA VAL A 154 -2.48 21.31 7.86
C VAL A 154 -3.03 20.58 6.63
N SER A 155 -2.37 20.73 5.48
CA SER A 155 -2.79 20.07 4.23
C SER A 155 -2.89 18.54 4.39
N LEU A 156 -4.12 18.04 4.26
CA LEU A 156 -4.48 16.62 4.34
C LEU A 156 -3.80 15.76 3.26
N PRO A 157 -3.73 16.19 1.98
CA PRO A 157 -3.00 15.44 0.96
C PRO A 157 -1.53 15.23 1.30
N ILE A 158 -0.87 16.26 1.84
CA ILE A 158 0.55 16.20 2.21
C ILE A 158 0.75 15.29 3.43
N ALA A 159 -0.13 15.42 4.43
CA ALA A 159 -0.15 14.54 5.60
C ALA A 159 -0.32 13.07 5.20
N ALA A 160 -1.30 12.78 4.34
CA ALA A 160 -1.55 11.43 3.83
C ALA A 160 -0.32 10.89 3.07
N GLY A 161 0.29 11.71 2.21
CA GLY A 161 1.52 11.34 1.50
C GLY A 161 2.68 11.03 2.45
N ALA A 162 2.89 11.84 3.50
CA ALA A 162 3.92 11.62 4.49
C ALA A 162 3.72 10.32 5.29
N ILE A 163 2.48 10.07 5.72
CA ILE A 163 2.13 8.84 6.45
C ILE A 163 2.33 7.60 5.58
N VAL A 164 1.76 7.62 4.37
CA VAL A 164 1.80 6.50 3.42
C VAL A 164 3.24 6.19 3.05
N SER A 165 4.02 7.18 2.63
CA SER A 165 5.43 6.97 2.25
C SER A 165 6.28 6.46 3.41
N GLY A 166 6.04 6.95 4.63
CA GLY A 166 6.72 6.48 5.84
C GLY A 166 6.43 5.01 6.10
N CYS A 167 5.14 4.63 6.16
CA CYS A 167 4.76 3.24 6.39
C CYS A 167 5.29 2.30 5.31
N TRP A 168 5.20 2.66 4.03
CA TRP A 168 5.75 1.82 2.96
C TRP A 168 7.27 1.67 3.00
N PHE A 169 7.97 2.71 3.42
CA PHE A 169 9.41 2.63 3.66
C PHE A 169 9.74 1.64 4.78
N GLY A 170 9.02 1.71 5.90
CA GLY A 170 9.27 0.83 7.04
C GLY A 170 9.01 -0.64 6.75
N ASP A 171 7.91 -0.96 6.06
CA ASP A 171 7.56 -2.33 5.67
C ASP A 171 8.66 -3.00 4.81
N LYS A 172 9.18 -2.27 3.81
CA LYS A 172 10.26 -2.76 2.93
C LYS A 172 11.56 -3.09 3.67
N LEU A 173 11.80 -2.47 4.82
CA LEU A 173 13.02 -2.65 5.59
C LEU A 173 12.82 -3.52 6.83
N SER A 174 11.58 -3.95 7.08
CA SER A 174 11.27 -4.78 8.23
C SER A 174 11.68 -6.23 7.98
N PRO A 175 12.49 -6.85 8.87
CA PRO A 175 12.78 -8.27 8.82
C PRO A 175 11.58 -9.15 9.20
N VAL A 176 10.52 -8.55 9.75
CA VAL A 176 9.27 -9.23 10.15
C VAL A 176 8.23 -9.18 9.03
N SER A 177 8.44 -8.36 7.98
CA SER A 177 7.50 -8.22 6.88
C SER A 177 7.42 -9.48 6.02
N ASP A 178 6.21 -10.00 5.85
CA ASP A 178 5.91 -11.13 4.97
C ASP A 178 6.34 -10.84 3.53
N SER A 179 6.09 -9.63 3.04
CA SER A 179 6.43 -9.24 1.66
C SER A 179 7.95 -9.22 1.45
N THR A 180 8.70 -8.68 2.41
CA THR A 180 10.16 -8.62 2.37
C THR A 180 10.78 -10.02 2.50
N ASN A 181 10.21 -10.87 3.36
CA ASN A 181 10.67 -12.24 3.56
C ASN A 181 10.38 -13.13 2.34
N MET A 182 9.18 -13.05 1.77
CA MET A 182 8.83 -13.76 0.54
C MET A 182 9.65 -13.29 -0.66
N ALA A 183 9.96 -12.00 -0.76
CA ALA A 183 10.83 -11.47 -1.82
C ALA A 183 12.26 -12.04 -1.73
N ALA A 184 12.84 -12.11 -0.53
CA ALA A 184 14.16 -12.69 -0.31
C ALA A 184 14.19 -14.20 -0.64
N LEU A 185 13.15 -14.94 -0.21
CA LEU A 185 12.99 -16.37 -0.51
C LEU A 185 12.85 -16.63 -2.01
N ALA A 186 12.03 -15.85 -2.71
CA ALA A 186 11.85 -15.98 -4.16
C ALA A 186 13.14 -15.68 -4.95
N ALA A 187 13.97 -14.76 -4.45
CA ALA A 187 15.26 -14.42 -5.03
C ALA A 187 16.39 -15.40 -4.62
N GLY A 188 16.14 -16.33 -3.69
CA GLY A 188 17.14 -17.29 -3.23
C GLY A 188 18.30 -16.66 -2.44
N VAL A 189 18.10 -15.49 -1.85
CA VAL A 189 19.13 -14.73 -1.11
C VAL A 189 18.81 -14.64 0.37
N ASN A 190 19.83 -14.41 1.20
CA ASN A 190 19.63 -14.17 2.62
C ASN A 190 18.83 -12.86 2.86
N LEU A 191 17.87 -12.91 3.78
CA LEU A 191 16.98 -11.78 4.13
C LEU A 191 17.75 -10.50 4.47
N TYR A 192 18.79 -10.57 5.30
CA TYR A 192 19.54 -9.38 5.72
C TYR A 192 20.36 -8.80 4.56
N SER A 193 20.87 -9.65 3.67
CA SER A 193 21.53 -9.21 2.44
C SER A 193 20.53 -8.51 1.50
N HIS A 194 19.31 -9.03 1.40
CA HIS A 194 18.24 -8.41 0.63
C HIS A 194 17.87 -7.03 1.18
N ILE A 195 17.64 -6.92 2.49
CA ILE A 195 17.34 -5.64 3.17
C ILE A 195 18.50 -4.64 2.99
N GLY A 196 19.75 -5.10 3.10
CA GLY A 196 20.93 -4.27 2.84
C GLY A 196 20.96 -3.68 1.42
N HIS A 197 20.54 -4.46 0.42
CA HIS A 197 20.40 -3.97 -0.95
C HIS A 197 19.18 -3.06 -1.14
N LEU A 198 18.08 -3.32 -0.44
CA LEU A 198 16.92 -2.44 -0.44
C LEU A 198 17.26 -1.05 0.13
N LEU A 199 18.10 -0.96 1.16
CA LEU A 199 18.58 0.31 1.72
C LEU A 199 19.30 1.19 0.68
N TRP A 200 20.00 0.59 -0.29
CA TRP A 200 20.67 1.34 -1.36
C TRP A 200 19.70 2.09 -2.27
N THR A 201 18.49 1.56 -2.47
CA THR A 201 17.47 2.18 -3.33
C THR A 201 16.47 3.01 -2.53
N THR A 202 16.09 2.54 -1.35
CA THR A 202 15.10 3.20 -0.48
C THR A 202 15.71 4.28 0.41
N GLY A 203 16.99 4.16 0.80
CA GLY A 203 17.70 5.14 1.62
C GLY A 203 17.78 6.53 0.97
N PRO A 204 18.18 6.66 -0.31
CA PRO A 204 18.14 7.95 -1.00
C PRO A 204 16.73 8.55 -1.04
N GLY A 205 15.71 7.73 -1.31
CA GLY A 205 14.31 8.15 -1.28
C GLY A 205 13.87 8.65 0.10
N PHE A 206 14.28 7.97 1.16
CA PHE A 206 14.00 8.39 2.55
C PHE A 206 14.60 9.75 2.87
N ILE A 207 15.86 9.98 2.49
CA ILE A 207 16.53 11.27 2.69
C ILE A 207 15.80 12.38 1.92
N ILE A 208 15.44 12.13 0.67
CA ILE A 208 14.68 13.08 -0.17
C ILE A 208 13.33 13.39 0.48
N CYS A 209 12.58 12.38 0.91
CA CYS A 209 11.31 12.56 1.62
C CYS A 209 11.50 13.37 2.90
N CYS A 210 12.53 13.10 3.70
CA CYS A 210 12.84 13.88 4.89
C CYS A 210 13.04 15.36 4.56
N VAL A 211 13.85 15.67 3.56
CA VAL A 211 14.09 17.05 3.12
C VAL A 211 12.80 17.72 2.64
N ILE A 212 12.01 17.03 1.81
CA ILE A 212 10.75 17.55 1.27
C ILE A 212 9.75 17.82 2.41
N TYR A 213 9.51 16.86 3.30
CA TYR A 213 8.53 17.02 4.37
C TYR A 213 8.97 18.05 5.42
N SER A 214 10.27 18.19 5.68
CA SER A 214 10.79 19.29 6.50
C SER A 214 10.57 20.65 5.82
N TYR A 215 10.87 20.77 4.53
CA TYR A 215 10.66 22.01 3.78
C TYR A 215 9.17 22.39 3.70
N MET A 216 8.30 21.43 3.38
CA MET A 216 6.84 21.63 3.34
C MET A 216 6.28 21.99 4.71
N GLY A 217 6.86 21.43 5.78
CA GLY A 217 6.53 21.80 7.15
C GLY A 217 6.90 23.25 7.46
N TRP A 218 8.08 23.69 7.04
CA TRP A 218 8.52 25.09 7.19
C TRP A 218 7.71 26.07 6.35
N ALA A 219 7.28 25.67 5.16
CA ALA A 219 6.44 26.46 4.28
C ALA A 219 5.01 26.70 4.81
N LEU A 220 4.58 26.03 5.89
CA LEU A 220 3.32 26.30 6.58
C LEU A 220 3.31 27.63 7.35
N MET A 221 4.45 28.31 7.49
CA MET A 221 4.53 29.63 8.12
C MET A 221 4.02 30.71 7.16
N PRO A 222 2.95 31.47 7.47
CA PRO A 222 2.75 32.75 6.81
C PRO A 222 3.88 33.68 7.27
N LEU A 223 4.58 34.29 6.30
CA LEU A 223 5.52 35.40 6.56
C LEU A 223 4.81 36.54 7.30
#